data_AF-A0A8T2XYP7-F1
#
_entry.id   AF-A0A8T2XYP7-F1
#
_cell.length_a   1.000
_cell.length_b   1.000
_cell.length_c   1.000
_cell.angle_alpha   90.00
_cell.angle_beta   90.00
_cell.angle_gamma   90.00
#
_symmetry.space_group_name_H-M   'P 1'
#
loop_
_entity.id
_entity.type
_entity.pdbx_description
1 polymer ?
#
loop_
_entity_poly.entity_id
_entity_poly.type
_entity_poly.pdbx_seq_one_letter_code
_entity_poly.pdbx_strand_id
1 'polypeptide(L)'
;MRLAPPGIRIRAVPGLVAADYFAPGYFVWAVLIENLAKIGYEGKNMHMAAYDWRLSFQNIYRGMVIEDEHIRDQTLSRLRSQIELMYVTNGYKKVVVVPHSMGIIYFLHFLKWVEAPPLMGGGGGPGWCAKHIKAIMNIGPVFLGVSKTISNLFSAETKDVASIRAMDPGVLNSEILGLQTLVHVMRVTRTWDSMASLLPKGGETIWGNLDWSPEEGHACDFSKKRYSQASIGDKDTNGSDVKIGIFLTNPATYNRESLLGYERNDSEILLSDRTVSVILDTILLSFTGGEVWTEYDEMSRESIRKIAENKPCTATSVLDLLRFVAPKMMQRVASHVTHGIADNLDDPKYAYYKYWSNPLETKLPDAPDMEIYYSYGVGIPTERSYVYKLSPTDRCKSIPFRIDSSVDGDKDSCLRGGVYLTDGDESVPVISAGFMCAKGWRGRTRFNPSGISTYIRVSAQTTS
;
A
#
# COMPACT_ATOMS: atom_id res chain seq x y z
N MET A 1 16.12 8.73 -16.36
CA MET A 1 14.64 8.53 -16.46
C MET A 1 13.91 9.70 -15.80
N ARG A 2 13.22 10.59 -16.56
CA ARG A 2 12.59 11.80 -16.00
C ARG A 2 11.11 11.56 -15.69
N LEU A 3 10.73 11.63 -14.40
CA LEU A 3 9.33 11.74 -13.94
C LEU A 3 8.63 13.03 -14.41
N ALA A 4 9.39 14.00 -14.91
CA ALA A 4 8.84 15.21 -15.52
C ALA A 4 9.18 15.20 -17.02
N PRO A 5 8.23 15.55 -17.90
CA PRO A 5 8.52 15.74 -19.31
C PRO A 5 9.72 16.68 -19.54
N PRO A 6 10.45 16.57 -20.66
CA PRO A 6 11.52 17.50 -21.00
C PRO A 6 11.06 18.96 -20.87
N GLY A 7 11.83 19.80 -20.17
CA GLY A 7 11.49 21.19 -19.91
C GLY A 7 10.64 21.45 -18.65
N ILE A 8 10.17 20.41 -17.95
CA ILE A 8 9.35 20.56 -16.74
C ILE A 8 10.16 20.27 -15.47
N ARG A 9 10.12 21.20 -14.51
CA ARG A 9 10.69 21.03 -13.17
C ARG A 9 9.57 20.89 -12.15
N ILE A 10 9.57 19.78 -11.41
CA ILE A 10 8.62 19.53 -10.33
C ILE A 10 9.38 19.55 -9.00
N ARG A 11 8.77 20.13 -7.96
CA ARG A 11 9.33 20.25 -6.61
C ARG A 11 8.21 20.04 -5.59
N ALA A 12 8.54 19.45 -4.44
CA ALA A 12 7.62 19.41 -3.32
C ALA A 12 7.33 20.83 -2.80
N VAL A 13 6.07 21.11 -2.47
CA VAL A 13 5.68 22.36 -1.81
C VAL A 13 6.22 22.34 -0.38
N PRO A 14 6.98 23.35 0.08
CA PRO A 14 7.50 23.39 1.44
C PRO A 14 6.51 24.01 2.44
N GLY A 15 6.68 23.69 3.72
CA GLY A 15 6.00 24.36 4.83
C GLY A 15 4.64 23.77 5.20
N LEU A 16 3.96 24.39 6.17
CA LEU A 16 2.66 23.92 6.70
C LEU A 16 1.55 23.92 5.65
N VAL A 17 1.62 24.85 4.69
CA VAL A 17 0.69 24.97 3.54
C VAL A 17 0.77 23.74 2.61
N ALA A 18 1.81 22.93 2.72
CA ALA A 18 1.92 21.71 1.92
C ALA A 18 0.92 20.63 2.36
N ALA A 19 0.30 20.76 3.54
CA ALA A 19 -0.43 19.66 4.16
C ALA A 19 -1.67 20.08 4.97
N ASP A 20 -2.04 21.37 4.99
CA ASP A 20 -3.25 21.84 5.66
C ASP A 20 -4.51 21.38 4.90
N TYR A 21 -4.66 21.80 3.64
CA TYR A 21 -5.75 21.47 2.73
C TYR A 21 -5.19 20.95 1.40
N PHE A 22 -5.45 19.69 1.08
CA PHE A 22 -5.05 19.11 -0.21
C PHE A 22 -5.98 19.56 -1.36
N ALA A 23 -7.27 19.76 -1.03
CA ALA A 23 -8.30 20.31 -1.90
C ALA A 23 -9.37 21.00 -1.03
N PRO A 24 -10.21 21.90 -1.58
CA PRO A 24 -11.34 22.46 -0.83
C PRO A 24 -12.20 21.36 -0.21
N GLY A 25 -12.36 21.37 1.11
CA GLY A 25 -13.10 20.35 1.87
C GLY A 25 -12.32 19.08 2.24
N TYR A 26 -11.07 18.92 1.79
CA TYR A 26 -10.20 17.80 2.14
C TYR A 26 -9.01 18.29 2.99
N PHE A 27 -9.15 18.17 4.31
CA PHE A 27 -8.11 18.50 5.28
C PHE A 27 -7.24 17.28 5.57
N VAL A 28 -5.92 17.44 5.53
CA VAL A 28 -4.99 16.33 5.85
C VAL A 28 -4.43 16.52 7.26
N TRP A 29 -3.89 17.70 7.55
CA TRP A 29 -3.30 18.01 8.85
C TRP A 29 -3.90 19.22 9.56
N ALA A 30 -4.80 19.97 8.91
CA ALA A 30 -5.33 21.24 9.45
C ALA A 30 -5.87 21.10 10.88
N VAL A 31 -6.70 20.08 11.15
CA VAL A 31 -7.28 19.84 12.48
C VAL A 31 -6.20 19.56 13.54
N LEU A 32 -5.18 18.78 13.20
CA LEU A 32 -4.10 18.49 14.14
C LEU A 32 -3.23 19.74 14.38
N ILE A 33 -2.88 20.47 13.32
CA ILE A 33 -2.11 21.72 13.40
C ILE A 33 -2.84 22.75 14.25
N GLU A 34 -4.16 22.92 14.06
CA GLU A 34 -4.97 23.85 14.85
C GLU A 34 -5.00 23.47 16.34
N ASN A 35 -5.16 22.19 16.65
CA ASN A 35 -5.15 21.72 18.04
C ASN A 35 -3.77 21.85 18.70
N LEU A 36 -2.69 21.61 17.95
CA LEU A 36 -1.32 21.86 18.42
C LEU A 36 -1.10 23.36 18.67
N ALA A 37 -1.63 24.22 17.80
CA ALA A 37 -1.56 25.67 17.99
C ALA A 37 -2.26 26.13 19.27
N LYS A 38 -3.43 25.56 19.59
CA LYS A 38 -4.17 25.86 20.83
C LYS A 38 -3.39 25.52 22.11
N ILE A 39 -2.46 24.57 22.06
CA ILE A 39 -1.62 24.18 23.20
C ILE A 39 -0.21 24.79 23.14
N GLY A 40 0.02 25.77 22.27
CA GLY A 40 1.25 26.57 22.23
C GLY A 40 2.33 26.08 21.26
N TYR A 41 2.01 25.18 20.32
CA TYR A 41 2.89 24.93 19.16
C TYR A 41 2.72 26.03 18.11
N GLU A 42 3.82 26.40 17.48
CA GLU A 42 3.89 27.44 16.48
C GLU A 42 4.99 27.11 15.46
N GLY A 43 5.14 27.91 14.41
CA GLY A 43 6.11 27.63 13.33
C GLY A 43 7.57 27.47 13.77
N LYS A 44 7.94 27.90 14.97
CA LYS A 44 9.31 27.78 15.52
C LYS A 44 9.59 26.42 16.19
N ASN A 45 8.57 25.73 16.68
CA ASN A 45 8.68 24.43 17.36
C ASN A 45 7.86 23.32 16.67
N MET A 46 7.29 23.62 15.50
CA MET A 46 6.55 22.69 14.64
C MET A 46 7.07 22.82 13.20
N HIS A 47 7.32 21.69 12.55
CA HIS A 47 7.81 21.65 11.17
C HIS A 47 7.07 20.58 10.36
N MET A 48 6.64 20.96 9.15
CA MET A 48 6.06 20.03 8.18
C MET A 48 7.11 19.61 7.16
N ALA A 49 7.51 18.34 7.20
CA ALA A 49 8.48 17.75 6.30
C ALA A 49 7.81 17.18 5.05
N ALA A 50 7.53 18.04 4.07
CA ALA A 50 7.00 17.62 2.77
C ALA A 50 8.10 17.02 1.87
N TYR A 51 7.73 16.02 1.06
CA TYR A 51 8.61 15.35 0.11
C TYR A 51 7.86 14.97 -1.17
N ASP A 52 8.60 14.73 -2.26
CA ASP A 52 8.01 14.21 -3.50
C ASP A 52 7.69 12.73 -3.32
N TRP A 53 6.45 12.46 -2.92
CA TRP A 53 5.95 11.14 -2.61
C TRP A 53 5.83 10.22 -3.81
N ARG A 54 6.16 10.65 -5.04
CA ARG A 54 6.18 9.79 -6.24
C ARG A 54 7.51 9.05 -6.41
N LEU A 55 8.58 9.58 -5.83
CA LEU A 55 9.94 9.07 -5.97
C LEU A 55 10.22 7.93 -4.99
N SER A 56 11.04 6.96 -5.41
CA SER A 56 11.62 5.98 -4.48
C SER A 56 12.45 6.69 -3.41
N PHE A 57 12.50 6.11 -2.21
CA PHE A 57 13.10 6.78 -1.04
C PHE A 57 14.61 7.00 -1.20
N GLN A 58 15.30 6.16 -1.98
CA GLN A 58 16.75 6.26 -2.20
C GLN A 58 17.17 7.25 -3.29
N ASN A 59 16.30 7.57 -4.27
CA ASN A 59 16.62 8.51 -5.37
C ASN A 59 16.80 9.99 -4.90
N ILE A 60 17.09 10.15 -3.61
CA ILE A 60 17.29 11.38 -2.85
C ILE A 60 18.76 11.50 -2.37
N TYR A 61 19.67 10.53 -2.64
CA TYR A 61 21.10 10.61 -2.24
C TYR A 61 22.16 10.18 -3.31
N ARG A 62 23.40 10.65 -3.13
CA ARG A 62 24.56 10.76 -4.03
C ARG A 62 25.66 9.72 -3.75
N GLY A 63 26.32 9.24 -4.80
CA GLY A 63 27.77 8.96 -4.78
C GLY A 63 28.21 7.55 -5.17
N MET A 64 28.19 7.24 -6.48
CA MET A 64 29.23 6.51 -7.24
C MET A 64 28.64 5.88 -8.52
N VAL A 65 27.99 6.69 -9.36
CA VAL A 65 27.91 6.47 -10.81
C VAL A 65 27.96 7.88 -11.42
N ILE A 66 29.13 8.24 -11.96
CA ILE A 66 29.26 9.29 -12.96
C ILE A 66 28.46 8.75 -14.14
N GLU A 67 27.34 9.37 -14.51
CA GLU A 67 26.74 9.43 -15.87
C GLU A 67 25.27 9.91 -15.88
N ASP A 68 24.54 9.97 -14.75
CA ASP A 68 23.14 10.46 -14.76
C ASP A 68 22.93 11.73 -13.92
N GLU A 69 22.55 12.80 -14.60
CA GLU A 69 22.36 14.20 -14.18
C GLU A 69 21.09 14.43 -13.32
N HIS A 70 20.71 13.49 -12.43
CA HIS A 70 19.37 13.48 -11.82
C HIS A 70 19.33 13.25 -10.29
N ILE A 71 20.20 13.93 -9.53
CA ILE A 71 20.08 14.04 -8.06
C ILE A 71 19.04 15.13 -7.74
N ARG A 72 17.80 14.76 -7.38
CA ARG A 72 16.68 15.71 -7.50
C ARG A 72 16.30 16.57 -6.29
N ASP A 73 16.50 16.16 -5.02
CA ASP A 73 15.86 16.96 -3.92
C ASP A 73 16.52 16.99 -2.51
N GLN A 74 17.56 16.19 -2.23
CA GLN A 74 18.29 16.20 -0.93
C GLN A 74 17.39 16.15 0.33
N THR A 75 16.18 15.62 0.21
CA THR A 75 15.11 15.72 1.22
C THR A 75 15.48 15.03 2.53
N LEU A 76 16.12 13.85 2.49
CA LEU A 76 16.57 13.14 3.70
C LEU A 76 17.63 13.94 4.45
N SER A 77 18.57 14.55 3.73
CA SER A 77 19.57 15.45 4.32
C SER A 77 18.93 16.69 4.94
N ARG A 78 17.95 17.30 4.25
CA ARG A 78 17.18 18.44 4.79
C ARG A 78 16.41 18.05 6.04
N LEU A 79 15.77 16.88 6.05
CA LEU A 79 15.05 16.35 7.21
C LEU A 79 16.00 16.14 8.40
N ARG A 80 17.17 15.53 8.16
CA ARG A 80 18.22 15.37 9.18
C ARG A 80 18.62 16.72 9.77
N SER A 81 19.00 17.68 8.92
CA SER A 81 19.43 19.01 9.36
C SER A 81 18.32 19.76 10.11
N GLN A 82 17.07 19.60 9.70
CA GLN A 82 15.94 20.21 10.39
C GLN A 82 15.73 19.60 11.79
N ILE A 83 15.85 18.28 11.94
CA ILE A 83 15.74 17.61 13.24
C ILE A 83 16.89 18.06 14.17
N GLU A 84 18.12 18.11 13.67
CA GLU A 84 19.28 18.60 14.43
C GLU A 84 19.10 20.06 14.85
N LEU A 85 18.59 20.91 13.95
CA LEU A 85 18.29 22.31 14.25
C LEU A 85 17.22 22.43 15.34
N MET A 86 16.09 21.73 15.19
CA MET A 86 15.00 21.75 16.19
C MET A 86 15.46 21.24 17.55
N TYR A 87 16.35 20.22 17.57
CA TYR A 87 16.94 19.72 18.80
C TYR A 87 17.76 20.80 19.51
N VAL A 88 18.64 21.50 18.80
CA VAL A 88 19.49 22.56 19.38
C VAL A 88 18.67 23.77 19.81
N THR A 89 17.75 24.25 18.96
CA THR A 89 16.98 25.48 19.25
C THR A 89 15.91 25.29 20.32
N ASN A 90 15.49 24.05 20.59
CA ASN A 90 14.55 23.71 21.67
C ASN A 90 15.26 23.28 22.97
N GLY A 91 16.51 23.70 23.18
CA GLY A 91 17.27 23.43 24.41
C GLY A 91 17.65 21.95 24.58
N TYR A 92 18.05 21.29 23.49
CA TYR A 92 18.44 19.88 23.47
C TYR A 92 17.33 18.90 23.88
N LYS A 93 16.07 19.32 23.67
CA LYS A 93 14.92 18.42 23.80
C LYS A 93 14.73 17.64 22.51
N LYS A 94 14.68 16.31 22.64
CA LYS A 94 14.46 15.37 21.54
C LYS A 94 13.12 15.65 20.82
N VAL A 95 13.11 15.46 19.51
CA VAL A 95 11.99 15.77 18.61
C VAL A 95 10.95 14.63 18.64
N VAL A 96 9.67 15.01 18.57
CA VAL A 96 8.57 14.07 18.31
C VAL A 96 8.23 14.12 16.82
N VAL A 97 8.14 12.96 16.18
CA VAL A 97 7.84 12.85 14.75
C VAL A 97 6.48 12.22 14.57
N VAL A 98 5.61 12.82 13.74
CA VAL A 98 4.25 12.34 13.49
C VAL A 98 4.09 11.97 12.01
N PRO A 99 4.54 10.77 11.60
CA PRO A 99 4.34 10.31 10.24
C PRO A 99 2.92 9.71 10.03
N HIS A 100 2.38 9.87 8.83
CA HIS A 100 1.07 9.34 8.42
C HIS A 100 1.18 8.47 7.16
N SER A 101 0.43 7.37 7.12
CA SER A 101 0.34 6.49 5.94
C SER A 101 1.72 6.14 5.36
N MET A 102 1.96 6.32 4.06
CA MET A 102 3.24 6.03 3.40
C MET A 102 4.44 6.80 4.02
N GLY A 103 4.19 7.96 4.64
CA GLY A 103 5.21 8.73 5.35
C GLY A 103 5.85 7.94 6.51
N ILE A 104 5.16 6.93 7.04
CA ILE A 104 5.67 6.04 8.07
C ILE A 104 6.75 5.11 7.51
N ILE A 105 6.55 4.59 6.30
CA ILE A 105 7.54 3.76 5.62
C ILE A 105 8.76 4.62 5.21
N TYR A 106 8.49 5.84 4.75
CA TYR A 106 9.54 6.82 4.45
C TYR A 106 10.39 7.13 5.69
N PHE A 107 9.74 7.36 6.84
CA PHE A 107 10.45 7.65 8.07
C PHE A 107 11.20 6.42 8.63
N LEU A 108 10.65 5.21 8.47
CA LEU A 108 11.36 3.97 8.79
C LEU A 108 12.67 3.84 7.99
N HIS A 109 12.62 4.15 6.69
CA HIS A 109 13.82 4.20 5.85
C HIS A 109 14.79 5.28 6.34
N PHE A 110 14.30 6.48 6.70
CA PHE A 110 15.12 7.56 7.25
C PHE A 110 15.88 7.15 8.51
N LEU A 111 15.26 6.42 9.44
CA LEU A 111 15.93 5.96 10.68
C LEU A 111 17.17 5.11 10.38
N LYS A 112 17.13 4.26 9.35
CA LYS A 112 18.30 3.49 8.91
C LYS A 112 19.29 4.34 8.15
N TRP A 113 18.78 5.15 7.23
CA TRP A 113 19.58 6.02 6.39
C TRP A 113 20.43 6.96 7.24
N VAL A 114 19.85 7.63 8.25
CA VAL A 114 20.53 8.67 9.01
C VAL A 114 21.72 8.13 9.81
N GLU A 115 21.64 6.91 10.33
CA GLU A 115 22.73 6.27 11.08
C GLU A 115 23.77 5.57 10.19
N ALA A 116 23.41 5.26 8.94
CA ALA A 116 24.31 4.59 8.01
C ALA A 116 25.48 5.51 7.57
N PRO A 117 26.65 4.94 7.22
CA PRO A 117 27.84 5.71 6.84
C PRO A 117 27.61 6.60 5.61
N PRO A 118 28.36 7.70 5.41
CA PRO A 118 28.15 8.66 4.31
C PRO A 118 28.14 8.08 2.89
N LEU A 119 28.74 6.90 2.64
CA LEU A 119 28.70 6.25 1.33
C LEU A 119 27.32 5.60 1.04
N MET A 120 26.55 5.28 2.07
CA MET A 120 25.26 4.57 1.95
C MET A 120 24.09 5.35 2.56
N GLY A 121 24.37 6.30 3.46
CA GLY A 121 23.38 7.01 4.25
C GLY A 121 23.79 8.41 4.68
N GLY A 122 23.11 8.91 5.70
CA GLY A 122 23.20 10.27 6.18
C GLY A 122 24.45 10.57 7.01
N GLY A 123 25.17 9.57 7.53
CA GLY A 123 26.42 9.79 8.27
C GLY A 123 26.24 10.42 9.65
N GLY A 124 25.07 10.25 10.28
CA GLY A 124 24.81 10.66 11.66
C GLY A 124 25.48 9.77 12.71
N GLY A 125 25.83 8.54 12.32
CA GLY A 125 26.48 7.54 13.17
C GLY A 125 25.49 6.77 14.07
N PRO A 126 25.95 5.66 14.70
CA PRO A 126 25.14 4.90 15.65
C PRO A 126 24.67 5.78 16.82
N GLY A 127 23.40 5.67 17.19
CA GLY A 127 22.82 6.42 18.30
C GLY A 127 22.34 7.83 17.92
N TRP A 128 22.41 8.23 16.65
CA TRP A 128 21.80 9.49 16.20
C TRP A 128 20.30 9.52 16.52
N CYS A 129 19.59 8.41 16.32
CA CYS A 129 18.16 8.31 16.63
C CYS A 129 17.92 8.46 18.14
N ALA A 130 18.71 7.75 18.94
CA ALA A 130 18.63 7.81 20.41
C ALA A 130 18.86 9.23 20.95
N LYS A 131 19.75 10.00 20.30
CA LYS A 131 20.08 11.37 20.69
C LYS A 131 18.99 12.37 20.30
N HIS A 132 18.38 12.25 19.13
CA HIS A 132 17.54 13.33 18.58
C HIS A 132 16.04 13.04 18.59
N ILE A 133 15.60 11.79 18.68
CA ILE A 133 14.18 11.41 18.59
C ILE A 133 13.66 10.98 19.95
N LYS A 134 12.56 11.60 20.41
CA LYS A 134 11.86 11.22 21.64
C LYS A 134 10.84 10.13 21.35
N ALA A 135 9.97 10.41 20.39
CA ALA A 135 8.83 9.58 20.09
C ALA A 135 8.45 9.65 18.61
N ILE A 136 7.90 8.55 18.10
CA ILE A 136 7.31 8.45 16.76
C ILE A 136 5.83 8.14 16.94
N MET A 137 4.96 9.01 16.45
CA MET A 137 3.51 8.85 16.51
C MET A 137 2.97 8.50 15.13
N ASN A 138 2.92 7.20 14.83
CA ASN A 138 2.42 6.67 13.57
C ASN A 138 0.89 6.78 13.52
N ILE A 139 0.36 7.44 12.49
CA ILE A 139 -1.08 7.54 12.20
C ILE A 139 -1.41 6.76 10.93
N GLY A 140 -2.33 5.80 11.00
CA GLY A 140 -2.68 4.93 9.85
C GLY A 140 -1.47 4.21 9.25
N PRO A 141 -0.64 3.49 10.04
CA PRO A 141 0.52 2.76 9.54
C PRO A 141 0.19 1.75 8.45
N VAL A 142 1.00 1.73 7.39
CA VAL A 142 0.88 0.82 6.23
C VAL A 142 2.09 -0.10 6.13
N PHE A 143 2.61 -0.56 7.28
CA PHE A 143 3.89 -1.26 7.39
C PHE A 143 4.00 -2.45 6.43
N LEU A 144 2.94 -3.26 6.35
CA LEU A 144 2.91 -4.46 5.52
C LEU A 144 2.32 -4.22 4.13
N GLY A 145 1.97 -2.98 3.77
CA GLY A 145 1.35 -2.62 2.50
C GLY A 145 -0.18 -2.68 2.53
N VAL A 146 -0.83 -2.35 1.42
CA VAL A 146 -2.28 -2.33 1.26
C VAL A 146 -2.67 -2.98 -0.06
N SER A 147 -3.73 -3.78 -0.04
CA SER A 147 -4.28 -4.50 -1.21
C SER A 147 -4.72 -3.52 -2.32
N LYS A 148 -5.24 -2.34 -1.94
CA LYS A 148 -5.66 -1.28 -2.87
C LYS A 148 -4.57 -0.84 -3.85
N THR A 149 -3.31 -0.89 -3.42
CA THR A 149 -2.16 -0.58 -4.30
C THR A 149 -2.06 -1.57 -5.46
N ILE A 150 -2.38 -2.85 -5.24
CA ILE A 150 -2.42 -3.86 -6.31
C ILE A 150 -3.49 -3.45 -7.32
N SER A 151 -4.70 -3.15 -6.86
CA SER A 151 -5.80 -2.73 -7.73
C SER A 151 -5.46 -1.51 -8.58
N ASN A 152 -4.85 -0.50 -7.96
CA ASN A 152 -4.40 0.70 -8.66
C ASN A 152 -3.35 0.43 -9.74
N LEU A 153 -2.42 -0.51 -9.50
CA LEU A 153 -1.36 -0.86 -10.46
C LEU A 153 -1.85 -1.82 -11.57
N PHE A 154 -2.86 -2.63 -11.29
CA PHE A 154 -3.40 -3.62 -12.22
C PHE A 154 -4.50 -3.09 -13.13
N SER A 155 -5.47 -2.36 -12.57
CA SER A 155 -6.70 -1.97 -13.26
C SER A 155 -7.05 -0.50 -13.11
N ALA A 156 -6.34 0.23 -12.22
CA ALA A 156 -6.72 1.56 -11.75
C ALA A 156 -8.14 1.64 -11.16
N GLU A 157 -8.74 0.48 -10.85
CA GLU A 157 -10.09 0.38 -10.33
C GLU A 157 -10.04 0.22 -8.81
N THR A 158 -10.81 1.02 -8.07
CA THR A 158 -11.04 0.84 -6.63
C THR A 158 -12.45 0.32 -6.38
N LYS A 159 -12.74 -0.17 -5.17
CA LYS A 159 -14.11 -0.53 -4.75
C LYS A 159 -15.17 0.52 -5.13
N ASP A 160 -14.86 1.81 -4.99
CA ASP A 160 -15.79 2.90 -5.29
C ASP A 160 -16.06 3.01 -6.79
N VAL A 161 -15.03 2.86 -7.63
CA VAL A 161 -15.15 2.84 -9.09
C VAL A 161 -15.91 1.59 -9.56
N ALA A 162 -15.65 0.44 -8.93
CA ALA A 162 -16.36 -0.81 -9.19
C ALA A 162 -17.84 -0.70 -8.85
N SER A 163 -18.16 -0.08 -7.72
CA SER A 163 -19.54 0.14 -7.25
C SER A 163 -20.29 1.10 -8.17
N ILE A 164 -19.67 2.21 -8.56
CA ILE A 164 -20.25 3.18 -9.51
C ILE A 164 -20.51 2.51 -10.87
N ARG A 165 -19.59 1.67 -11.36
CA ARG A 165 -19.79 0.90 -12.61
C ARG A 165 -20.99 -0.04 -12.54
N ALA A 166 -21.12 -0.74 -11.42
CA ALA A 166 -22.20 -1.71 -11.22
C ALA A 166 -23.57 -1.02 -11.17
N MET A 167 -23.63 0.20 -10.60
CA MET A 167 -24.85 1.00 -10.52
C MET A 167 -25.22 1.68 -11.85
N ASP A 168 -24.25 2.22 -12.59
CA ASP A 168 -24.47 2.83 -13.90
C ASP A 168 -23.32 2.53 -14.88
N PRO A 169 -23.48 1.52 -15.76
CA PRO A 169 -22.50 1.19 -16.79
C PRO A 169 -22.24 2.34 -17.79
N GLY A 170 -23.14 3.33 -17.90
CA GLY A 170 -23.05 4.47 -18.82
C GLY A 170 -22.13 5.60 -18.34
N VAL A 171 -21.92 5.75 -17.03
CA VAL A 171 -21.09 6.82 -16.44
C VAL A 171 -19.60 6.66 -16.78
N LEU A 172 -19.10 5.43 -16.93
CA LEU A 172 -17.74 5.13 -17.39
C LEU A 172 -17.56 5.22 -18.91
N ASN A 173 -18.63 5.48 -19.66
CA ASN A 173 -18.57 5.85 -21.08
C ASN A 173 -18.52 7.37 -21.29
N SER A 174 -18.57 8.18 -20.21
CA SER A 174 -18.42 9.64 -20.29
C SER A 174 -16.95 10.05 -20.52
N GLU A 175 -16.73 11.14 -21.25
CA GLU A 175 -15.39 11.63 -21.63
C GLU A 175 -14.50 12.02 -20.42
N ILE A 176 -15.08 12.15 -19.22
CA ILE A 176 -14.40 12.62 -17.99
C ILE A 176 -13.99 11.46 -17.08
N LEU A 177 -14.80 10.39 -16.99
CA LEU A 177 -14.54 9.16 -16.20
C LEU A 177 -14.18 7.95 -17.08
N GLY A 178 -13.94 8.17 -18.37
CA GLY A 178 -13.79 7.11 -19.37
C GLY A 178 -12.75 6.04 -19.01
N LEU A 179 -12.95 4.83 -19.53
CA LEU A 179 -11.94 3.76 -19.52
C LEU A 179 -10.55 4.25 -19.97
N GLN A 180 -10.51 5.22 -20.90
CA GLN A 180 -9.26 5.88 -21.32
C GLN A 180 -8.59 6.67 -20.18
N THR A 181 -9.35 7.35 -19.32
CA THR A 181 -8.82 8.03 -18.12
C THR A 181 -8.19 7.02 -17.17
N LEU A 182 -8.82 5.85 -16.94
CA LEU A 182 -8.25 4.78 -16.11
C LEU A 182 -6.93 4.25 -16.67
N VAL A 183 -6.80 4.13 -17.99
CA VAL A 183 -5.53 3.74 -18.63
C VAL A 183 -4.43 4.77 -18.35
N HIS A 184 -4.75 6.06 -18.44
CA HIS A 184 -3.78 7.12 -18.15
C HIS A 184 -3.41 7.14 -16.66
N VAL A 185 -4.39 6.97 -15.76
CA VAL A 185 -4.15 6.86 -14.32
C VAL A 185 -3.23 5.68 -14.03
N MET A 186 -3.55 4.48 -14.54
CA MET A 186 -2.71 3.29 -14.39
C MET A 186 -1.28 3.54 -14.90
N ARG A 187 -1.14 4.13 -16.10
CA ARG A 187 0.17 4.47 -16.68
C ARG A 187 0.96 5.41 -15.78
N VAL A 188 0.33 6.47 -15.27
CA VAL A 188 0.97 7.45 -14.38
C VAL A 188 1.33 6.80 -13.05
N THR A 189 0.44 6.04 -12.42
CA THR A 189 0.70 5.37 -11.14
C THR A 189 1.87 4.38 -11.26
N ARG A 190 2.01 3.68 -12.38
CA ARG A 190 3.18 2.82 -12.65
C ARG A 190 4.50 3.58 -12.78
N THR A 191 4.49 4.90 -12.97
CA THR A 191 5.72 5.73 -12.92
C THR A 191 6.09 6.19 -11.52
N TRP A 192 5.20 6.06 -10.55
CA TRP A 192 5.42 6.47 -9.17
C TRP A 192 6.02 5.32 -8.36
N ASP A 193 7.35 5.16 -8.46
CA ASP A 193 8.07 4.02 -7.88
C ASP A 193 7.85 3.88 -6.36
N SER A 194 7.53 4.96 -5.64
CA SER A 194 7.16 4.92 -4.21
C SER A 194 5.95 4.05 -3.91
N MET A 195 5.01 3.92 -4.85
CA MET A 195 3.79 3.12 -4.68
C MET A 195 4.13 1.65 -4.44
N ALA A 196 5.26 1.16 -4.96
CA ALA A 196 5.70 -0.18 -4.69
C ALA A 196 6.04 -0.43 -3.21
N SER A 197 6.35 0.61 -2.44
CA SER A 197 6.52 0.49 -0.98
C SER A 197 5.21 0.13 -0.25
N LEU A 198 4.06 0.33 -0.91
CA LEU A 198 2.74 0.00 -0.39
C LEU A 198 2.23 -1.36 -0.87
N LEU A 199 2.98 -2.10 -1.68
CA LEU A 199 2.62 -3.48 -2.01
C LEU A 199 2.73 -4.38 -0.77
N PRO A 200 1.92 -5.45 -0.69
CA PRO A 200 1.98 -6.44 0.38
C PRO A 200 3.40 -6.96 0.63
N LYS A 201 3.80 -7.00 1.89
CA LYS A 201 5.09 -7.52 2.34
C LYS A 201 4.89 -8.77 3.20
N GLY A 202 5.82 -9.71 3.06
CA GLY A 202 5.86 -10.96 3.81
C GLY A 202 5.13 -12.13 3.16
N GLY A 203 4.65 -11.95 1.92
CA GLY A 203 4.03 -13.02 1.12
C GLY A 203 2.92 -13.76 1.88
N GLU A 204 2.79 -15.04 1.59
CA GLU A 204 1.77 -15.92 2.17
C GLU A 204 1.91 -16.12 3.68
N THR A 205 3.13 -16.04 4.21
CA THR A 205 3.38 -16.16 5.66
C THR A 205 2.64 -15.09 6.46
N ILE A 206 2.49 -13.89 5.88
CA ILE A 206 1.78 -12.78 6.51
C ILE A 206 0.36 -12.71 6.01
N TRP A 207 0.14 -12.73 4.69
CA TRP A 207 -1.16 -12.43 4.08
C TRP A 207 -2.03 -13.66 3.84
N GLY A 208 -1.62 -14.83 4.29
CA GLY A 208 -2.34 -16.07 4.04
C GLY A 208 -2.22 -16.58 2.61
N ASN A 209 -2.88 -17.70 2.37
CA ASN A 209 -2.96 -18.36 1.08
C ASN A 209 -4.36 -18.97 0.90
N LEU A 210 -4.49 -19.89 -0.05
CA LEU A 210 -5.76 -20.57 -0.36
C LEU A 210 -6.23 -21.55 0.71
N ASP A 211 -5.46 -21.80 1.75
CA ASP A 211 -5.80 -22.76 2.81
C ASP A 211 -5.99 -22.09 4.16
N TRP A 212 -5.46 -20.87 4.36
CA TRP A 212 -5.62 -20.14 5.61
C TRP A 212 -5.53 -18.62 5.39
N SER A 213 -6.17 -17.85 6.28
CA SER A 213 -5.96 -16.42 6.38
C SER A 213 -5.84 -15.96 7.83
N PRO A 214 -5.11 -14.87 8.11
CA PRO A 214 -4.97 -14.35 9.47
C PRO A 214 -6.27 -13.78 10.03
N GLU A 215 -7.29 -13.62 9.18
CA GLU A 215 -8.58 -13.05 9.52
C GLU A 215 -9.69 -14.12 9.61
N GLU A 216 -9.33 -15.40 9.57
CA GLU A 216 -10.26 -16.52 9.69
C GLU A 216 -11.10 -16.39 10.98
N GLY A 217 -12.42 -16.44 10.83
CA GLY A 217 -13.39 -16.23 11.92
C GLY A 217 -13.83 -14.76 12.12
N HIS A 218 -13.33 -13.81 11.32
CA HIS A 218 -13.85 -12.45 11.30
C HIS A 218 -15.21 -12.38 10.59
N ALA A 219 -16.22 -11.83 11.26
CA ALA A 219 -17.52 -11.55 10.69
C ALA A 219 -17.60 -10.08 10.23
N CYS A 220 -17.94 -9.85 8.96
CA CYS A 220 -18.12 -8.49 8.44
C CYS A 220 -19.49 -7.94 8.82
N ASP A 221 -19.52 -6.99 9.75
CA ASP A 221 -20.73 -6.25 10.09
C ASP A 221 -20.97 -5.08 9.13
N PHE A 222 -21.86 -5.30 8.17
CA PHE A 222 -22.26 -4.28 7.19
C PHE A 222 -23.28 -3.27 7.74
N SER A 223 -23.83 -3.48 8.95
CA SER A 223 -24.88 -2.62 9.50
C SER A 223 -24.40 -1.21 9.83
N LYS A 224 -23.08 -1.02 10.04
CA LYS A 224 -22.47 0.29 10.36
C LYS A 224 -22.43 1.30 9.21
N LYS A 225 -22.75 0.92 7.97
CA LYS A 225 -22.72 1.84 6.80
C LYS A 225 -23.95 2.75 6.64
N ARG A 226 -25.02 2.59 7.44
CA ARG A 226 -26.26 3.36 7.23
C ARG A 226 -26.18 4.87 7.52
N TYR A 227 -25.10 5.38 8.14
CA TYR A 227 -25.06 6.78 8.58
C TYR A 227 -24.28 7.76 7.69
N SER A 228 -23.68 7.30 6.58
CA SER A 228 -22.94 8.20 5.66
C SER A 228 -23.71 8.59 4.39
N GLN A 229 -24.98 8.18 4.23
CA GLN A 229 -25.87 8.71 3.19
C GLN A 229 -26.85 9.70 3.82
N ALA A 230 -26.46 10.97 3.85
CA ALA A 230 -27.41 12.05 4.09
C ALA A 230 -28.39 12.15 2.91
N SER A 231 -29.61 11.67 3.15
CA SER A 231 -30.91 12.19 2.68
C SER A 231 -31.06 12.64 1.21
N ILE A 232 -31.78 11.85 0.42
CA ILE A 232 -32.76 12.36 -0.55
C ILE A 232 -34.05 11.51 -0.44
N GLY A 233 -35.03 12.09 0.26
CA GLY A 233 -36.47 11.98 0.04
C GLY A 233 -37.14 10.61 -0.10
N ASP A 234 -37.79 10.18 0.99
CA ASP A 234 -38.91 9.24 0.98
C ASP A 234 -39.99 9.63 -0.04
N LYS A 235 -40.47 8.63 -0.79
CA LYS A 235 -41.89 8.49 -1.10
C LYS A 235 -42.27 7.01 -1.08
N ASP A 236 -43.10 6.68 -0.10
CA ASP A 236 -43.86 5.44 0.06
C ASP A 236 -44.60 5.02 -1.22
N THR A 237 -44.64 3.72 -1.47
CA THR A 237 -45.91 3.02 -1.80
C THR A 237 -45.87 1.55 -1.39
N ASN A 238 -46.96 1.14 -0.75
CA ASN A 238 -47.32 -0.14 -0.16
C ASN A 238 -47.19 -1.40 -1.03
N GLY A 239 -46.84 -2.51 -0.37
CA GLY A 239 -47.72 -3.68 -0.28
C GLY A 239 -47.40 -4.92 -1.13
N SER A 240 -46.87 -5.98 -0.52
CA SER A 240 -47.60 -7.25 -0.28
C SER A 240 -46.65 -8.39 0.13
N ASP A 241 -47.08 -9.14 1.15
CA ASP A 241 -46.48 -10.37 1.67
C ASP A 241 -46.33 -11.47 0.61
N VAL A 242 -45.16 -12.11 0.52
CA VAL A 242 -45.08 -13.56 0.23
C VAL A 242 -43.95 -14.24 1.02
N LYS A 243 -44.42 -15.06 1.96
CA LYS A 243 -43.85 -16.23 2.66
C LYS A 243 -42.42 -16.70 2.32
N ILE A 244 -41.67 -16.77 3.42
CA ILE A 244 -40.52 -17.62 3.73
C ILE A 244 -40.70 -19.05 3.20
N GLY A 245 -39.73 -19.51 2.40
CA GLY A 245 -39.52 -20.92 2.06
C GLY A 245 -38.02 -21.21 2.09
N ILE A 246 -37.57 -21.88 3.15
CA ILE A 246 -36.22 -22.42 3.29
C ILE A 246 -36.18 -23.76 2.56
N PHE A 247 -35.25 -23.93 1.62
CA PHE A 247 -34.70 -25.23 1.26
C PHE A 247 -33.17 -25.13 1.20
N LEU A 248 -32.55 -25.85 2.14
CA LEU A 248 -31.13 -26.12 2.24
C LEU A 248 -30.76 -27.29 1.31
N THR A 249 -29.73 -27.15 0.50
CA THR A 249 -28.80 -28.26 0.22
C THR A 249 -27.38 -27.76 -0.10
N ASN A 250 -26.55 -28.00 0.91
CA ASN A 250 -25.12 -28.26 1.04
C ASN A 250 -23.99 -27.28 0.67
N PRO A 251 -22.97 -27.20 1.55
CA PRO A 251 -22.06 -26.07 1.73
C PRO A 251 -20.61 -26.53 1.60
N ALA A 252 -20.05 -26.42 0.41
CA ALA A 252 -18.64 -26.66 0.11
C ALA A 252 -18.48 -26.13 -1.31
N THR A 253 -17.85 -25.01 -1.61
CA THR A 253 -16.58 -24.45 -1.13
C THR A 253 -16.51 -23.00 -1.63
N TYR A 254 -16.87 -22.02 -0.81
CA TYR A 254 -16.61 -20.60 -1.11
C TYR A 254 -16.07 -19.85 0.11
N ASN A 255 -15.48 -20.58 1.04
CA ASN A 255 -14.39 -20.03 1.84
C ASN A 255 -13.16 -20.32 1.01
N ARG A 256 -12.33 -19.31 0.70
CA ARG A 256 -10.86 -19.40 0.55
C ARG A 256 -10.36 -18.12 -0.12
N GLU A 257 -9.72 -17.32 0.71
CA GLU A 257 -9.32 -15.95 0.44
C GLU A 257 -8.05 -15.93 -0.42
N SER A 258 -8.20 -15.60 -1.69
CA SER A 258 -7.08 -15.22 -2.55
C SER A 258 -7.05 -13.72 -2.76
N LEU A 259 -5.88 -13.19 -3.13
CA LEU A 259 -5.72 -11.79 -3.52
C LEU A 259 -6.34 -11.48 -4.89
N LEU A 260 -6.40 -12.49 -5.77
CA LEU A 260 -7.12 -12.50 -7.03
C LEU A 260 -7.82 -13.86 -7.20
N GLY A 261 -9.14 -13.91 -7.36
CA GLY A 261 -9.90 -15.14 -7.63
C GLY A 261 -10.54 -15.11 -9.02
N TYR A 262 -10.59 -16.26 -9.70
CA TYR A 262 -11.30 -16.47 -10.98
C TYR A 262 -12.33 -17.60 -10.85
N GLU A 263 -13.37 -17.55 -11.67
CA GLU A 263 -14.39 -18.60 -11.76
C GLU A 263 -13.81 -19.92 -12.29
N ARG A 264 -14.20 -21.04 -11.65
CA ARG A 264 -13.78 -22.41 -11.99
C ARG A 264 -14.88 -23.09 -12.81
N ASN A 265 -14.52 -23.60 -14.00
CA ASN A 265 -15.20 -24.75 -14.59
C ASN A 265 -14.38 -26.00 -14.22
N ASP A 266 -15.03 -27.01 -13.65
CA ASP A 266 -14.38 -28.20 -13.12
C ASP A 266 -13.68 -29.03 -14.20
N SER A 267 -12.37 -29.20 -14.05
CA SER A 267 -11.59 -30.37 -14.49
C SER A 267 -10.28 -30.37 -13.69
N GLU A 268 -10.06 -31.39 -12.86
CA GLU A 268 -8.88 -31.53 -12.00
C GLU A 268 -7.57 -31.62 -12.79
N ILE A 269 -6.61 -30.73 -12.51
CA ILE A 269 -5.17 -31.03 -12.63
C ILE A 269 -4.43 -30.35 -11.48
N LEU A 270 -3.94 -31.14 -10.53
CA LEU A 270 -3.11 -30.71 -9.41
C LEU A 270 -1.67 -30.46 -9.90
N LEU A 271 -1.31 -29.19 -10.17
CA LEU A 271 0.08 -28.81 -10.50
C LEU A 271 0.67 -27.91 -9.42
N SER A 272 1.83 -28.32 -8.89
CA SER A 272 2.58 -27.66 -7.81
C SER A 272 3.16 -26.30 -8.20
N ASP A 273 3.48 -25.45 -7.22
CA ASP A 273 4.10 -24.11 -7.40
C ASP A 273 5.34 -24.06 -8.30
N ARG A 274 6.09 -25.17 -8.39
CA ARG A 274 7.24 -25.26 -9.31
C ARG A 274 6.84 -25.07 -10.78
N THR A 275 5.61 -25.47 -11.15
CA THR A 275 5.15 -25.40 -12.53
C THR A 275 4.85 -23.96 -12.96
N VAL A 276 4.36 -23.10 -12.07
CA VAL A 276 4.11 -21.67 -12.37
C VAL A 276 5.43 -20.94 -12.57
N SER A 277 6.43 -21.18 -11.71
CA SER A 277 7.79 -20.64 -11.88
C SER A 277 8.41 -21.09 -13.21
N VAL A 278 8.32 -22.37 -13.53
CA VAL A 278 8.88 -22.94 -14.77
C VAL A 278 8.15 -22.41 -16.02
N ILE A 279 6.85 -22.18 -15.95
CA ILE A 279 6.08 -21.57 -17.06
C ILE A 279 6.47 -20.09 -17.23
N LEU A 280 6.61 -19.32 -16.15
CA LEU A 280 7.12 -17.95 -16.21
C LEU A 280 8.53 -17.89 -16.81
N ASP A 281 9.42 -18.80 -16.41
CA ASP A 281 10.79 -18.91 -16.93
C ASP A 281 10.79 -19.28 -18.43
N THR A 282 9.91 -20.18 -18.85
CA THR A 282 9.75 -20.58 -20.27
C THR A 282 9.24 -19.41 -21.12
N ILE A 283 8.30 -18.62 -20.59
CA ILE A 283 7.78 -17.42 -21.26
C ILE A 283 8.86 -16.35 -21.35
N LEU A 284 9.66 -16.13 -20.29
CA LEU A 284 10.79 -15.19 -20.28
C LEU A 284 11.87 -15.53 -21.32
N LEU A 285 12.16 -16.82 -21.52
CA LEU A 285 13.12 -17.31 -22.52
C LEU A 285 12.63 -17.13 -23.97
N SER A 286 11.33 -16.95 -24.18
CA SER A 286 10.73 -16.81 -25.51
C SER A 286 10.94 -15.40 -26.13
N PHE A 287 11.39 -14.42 -25.32
CA PHE A 287 11.52 -13.02 -25.71
C PHE A 287 12.95 -12.57 -26.06
N THR A 288 13.91 -13.48 -26.20
CA THR A 288 15.26 -13.13 -26.67
C THR A 288 15.31 -13.06 -28.20
N GLY A 289 14.80 -11.97 -28.76
CA GLY A 289 14.88 -11.66 -30.19
C GLY A 289 14.68 -10.17 -30.39
N GLY A 290 15.74 -9.48 -30.83
CA GLY A 290 15.84 -8.03 -30.82
C GLY A 290 14.82 -7.32 -31.71
N GLU A 291 14.21 -6.27 -31.17
CA GLU A 291 13.94 -4.96 -31.77
C GLU A 291 13.40 -4.05 -30.65
N VAL A 292 13.56 -2.73 -30.77
CA VAL A 292 13.26 -1.78 -29.68
C VAL A 292 11.75 -1.51 -29.61
N TRP A 293 11.05 -2.20 -28.72
CA TRP A 293 9.62 -2.02 -28.47
C TRP A 293 9.38 -1.18 -27.19
N THR A 294 8.49 -0.18 -27.29
CA THR A 294 8.17 0.69 -26.14
C THR A 294 7.21 -0.01 -25.18
N GLU A 295 7.34 0.25 -23.88
CA GLU A 295 6.67 -0.42 -22.73
C GLU A 295 5.12 -0.39 -22.76
N TYR A 296 4.53 0.21 -23.79
CA TYR A 296 3.18 0.74 -23.76
C TYR A 296 2.12 -0.13 -24.44
N ASP A 297 2.47 -1.29 -25.02
CA ASP A 297 1.52 -2.13 -25.79
C ASP A 297 1.83 -3.65 -25.83
N GLU A 298 2.49 -4.23 -24.82
CA GLU A 298 2.97 -5.63 -24.89
C GLU A 298 2.34 -6.57 -23.86
N MET A 299 1.06 -6.87 -24.00
CA MET A 299 0.52 -8.15 -23.54
C MET A 299 -0.30 -8.77 -24.66
N SER A 300 0.14 -9.92 -25.19
CA SER A 300 -0.71 -10.67 -26.13
C SER A 300 -1.99 -11.10 -25.40
N ARG A 301 -3.14 -11.07 -26.09
CA ARG A 301 -4.39 -11.57 -25.53
C ARG A 301 -4.29 -13.02 -25.08
N GLU A 302 -3.43 -13.79 -25.71
CA GLU A 302 -3.15 -15.17 -25.33
C GLU A 302 -2.45 -15.26 -23.98
N SER A 303 -1.47 -14.40 -23.71
CA SER A 303 -0.84 -14.31 -22.39
C SER A 303 -1.82 -13.83 -21.31
N ILE A 304 -2.69 -12.86 -21.64
CA ILE A 304 -3.75 -12.39 -20.73
C ILE A 304 -4.73 -13.53 -20.39
N ARG A 305 -5.14 -14.32 -21.39
CA ARG A 305 -6.01 -15.48 -21.20
C ARG A 305 -5.34 -16.57 -20.38
N LYS A 306 -4.08 -16.92 -20.67
CA LYS A 306 -3.31 -17.89 -19.86
C LYS A 306 -3.19 -17.47 -18.40
N ILE A 307 -3.10 -16.17 -18.10
CA ILE A 307 -3.13 -15.66 -16.73
C ILE A 307 -4.52 -15.82 -16.11
N ALA A 308 -5.58 -15.50 -16.86
CA ALA A 308 -6.97 -15.64 -16.40
C ALA A 308 -7.39 -17.11 -16.18
N GLU A 309 -6.86 -18.03 -16.99
CA GLU A 309 -7.10 -19.47 -16.91
C GLU A 309 -6.32 -20.13 -15.77
N ASN A 310 -5.35 -19.42 -15.17
CA ASN A 310 -4.51 -19.92 -14.10
C ASN A 310 -5.04 -19.57 -12.70
N LYS A 311 -4.53 -20.33 -11.72
CA LYS A 311 -4.91 -20.35 -10.31
C LYS A 311 -5.06 -18.96 -9.66
N PRO A 312 -5.87 -18.88 -8.57
CA PRO A 312 -6.00 -17.68 -7.77
C PRO A 312 -4.65 -17.12 -7.31
N CYS A 313 -4.46 -15.80 -7.39
CA CYS A 313 -3.20 -15.17 -7.01
C CYS A 313 -3.13 -14.92 -5.51
N THR A 314 -1.97 -15.22 -4.92
CA THR A 314 -1.63 -14.95 -3.52
C THR A 314 -0.76 -13.70 -3.41
N ALA A 315 -0.37 -13.31 -2.18
CA ALA A 315 0.53 -12.19 -1.96
C ALA A 315 1.92 -12.39 -2.56
N THR A 316 2.33 -13.64 -2.78
CA THR A 316 3.58 -13.97 -3.47
C THR A 316 3.39 -13.86 -4.98
N SER A 317 2.39 -14.57 -5.54
CA SER A 317 2.23 -14.65 -7.00
C SER A 317 1.76 -13.34 -7.63
N VAL A 318 1.14 -12.43 -6.88
CA VAL A 318 0.77 -11.10 -7.39
C VAL A 318 1.98 -10.25 -7.77
N LEU A 319 3.13 -10.43 -7.11
CA LEU A 319 4.36 -9.75 -7.47
C LEU A 319 4.94 -10.31 -8.78
N ASP A 320 4.84 -11.62 -9.00
CA ASP A 320 5.21 -12.26 -10.26
C ASP A 320 4.31 -11.81 -11.40
N LEU A 321 3.02 -11.67 -11.11
CA LEU A 321 2.07 -11.12 -12.05
C LEU A 321 2.42 -9.66 -12.38
N LEU A 322 2.82 -8.82 -11.42
CA LEU A 322 3.31 -7.46 -11.70
C LEU A 322 4.59 -7.45 -12.53
N ARG A 323 5.51 -8.39 -12.31
CA ARG A 323 6.73 -8.53 -13.15
C ARG A 323 6.35 -8.86 -14.59
N PHE A 324 5.26 -9.59 -14.77
CA PHE A 324 4.71 -9.89 -16.08
C PHE A 324 4.00 -8.70 -16.73
N VAL A 325 3.06 -8.04 -16.03
CA VAL A 325 2.20 -6.99 -16.60
C VAL A 325 2.85 -5.59 -16.64
N ALA A 326 3.93 -5.39 -15.88
CA ALA A 326 4.63 -4.12 -15.75
C ALA A 326 6.15 -4.33 -15.50
N PRO A 327 6.87 -4.99 -16.43
CA PRO A 327 8.25 -5.42 -16.21
C PRO A 327 9.23 -4.28 -15.94
N LYS A 328 9.18 -3.16 -16.69
CA LYS A 328 10.14 -2.06 -16.45
C LYS A 328 9.82 -1.30 -15.16
N MET A 329 8.55 -1.20 -14.75
CA MET A 329 8.21 -0.74 -13.40
C MET A 329 8.84 -1.64 -12.34
N MET A 330 8.62 -2.97 -12.43
CA MET A 330 9.17 -3.89 -11.46
C MET A 330 10.70 -3.93 -11.46
N GLN A 331 11.34 -3.72 -12.62
CA GLN A 331 12.79 -3.58 -12.73
C GLN A 331 13.32 -2.36 -11.97
N ARG A 332 12.65 -1.19 -12.09
CA ARG A 332 12.98 0.01 -11.29
C ARG A 332 12.72 -0.19 -9.81
N VAL A 333 11.62 -0.85 -9.47
CA VAL A 333 11.24 -1.09 -8.09
C VAL A 333 12.22 -2.03 -7.40
N ALA A 334 12.69 -3.07 -8.11
CA ALA A 334 13.59 -4.09 -7.57
C ALA A 334 14.94 -3.54 -7.09
N SER A 335 15.39 -2.38 -7.59
CA SER A 335 16.60 -1.72 -7.09
C SER A 335 16.40 -0.99 -5.77
N HIS A 336 15.16 -0.68 -5.35
CA HIS A 336 14.91 0.23 -4.22
C HIS A 336 13.93 -0.29 -3.16
N VAL A 337 13.11 -1.30 -3.45
CA VAL A 337 12.09 -1.81 -2.53
C VAL A 337 12.07 -3.33 -2.56
N THR A 338 11.80 -3.92 -1.39
CA THR A 338 11.68 -5.35 -1.17
C THR A 338 10.39 -5.66 -0.41
N HIS A 339 9.90 -6.89 -0.58
CA HIS A 339 8.59 -7.34 -0.06
C HIS A 339 8.71 -8.65 0.71
N GLY A 340 9.93 -9.10 1.00
CA GLY A 340 10.21 -10.39 1.63
C GLY A 340 10.14 -10.35 3.15
N ILE A 341 10.66 -11.42 3.75
CA ILE A 341 10.93 -11.55 5.18
C ILE A 341 12.41 -11.93 5.32
N ALA A 342 13.11 -11.30 6.25
CA ALA A 342 14.48 -11.69 6.53
C ALA A 342 14.54 -12.99 7.32
N ASP A 343 15.30 -13.98 6.84
CA ASP A 343 15.63 -15.18 7.61
C ASP A 343 16.57 -14.84 8.77
N ASN A 344 17.64 -14.10 8.46
CA ASN A 344 18.63 -13.61 9.42
C ASN A 344 18.92 -12.12 9.20
N LEU A 345 18.45 -11.26 10.11
CA LEU A 345 18.63 -9.80 10.01
C LEU A 345 20.09 -9.35 10.25
N ASP A 346 20.99 -10.23 10.66
CA ASP A 346 22.42 -9.96 10.79
C ASP A 346 23.21 -10.17 9.49
N ASP A 347 22.55 -10.65 8.42
CA ASP A 347 23.17 -10.74 7.10
C ASP A 347 23.56 -9.34 6.58
N PRO A 348 24.83 -9.12 6.18
CA PRO A 348 25.32 -7.83 5.69
C PRO A 348 24.51 -7.24 4.53
N LYS A 349 23.76 -8.05 3.77
CA LYS A 349 22.90 -7.54 2.69
C LYS A 349 21.85 -6.56 3.20
N TYR A 350 21.35 -6.72 4.43
CA TYR A 350 20.35 -5.82 5.02
C TYR A 350 20.92 -4.44 5.40
N ALA A 351 22.23 -4.25 5.31
CA ALA A 351 22.85 -2.93 5.35
C ALA A 351 22.63 -2.13 4.05
N TYR A 352 22.08 -2.74 2.99
CA TYR A 352 21.76 -2.05 1.75
C TYR A 352 20.39 -1.36 1.80
N TYR A 353 20.29 -0.16 1.21
CA TYR A 353 19.13 0.72 1.37
C TYR A 353 17.79 0.15 0.90
N LYS A 354 17.79 -0.81 -0.04
CA LYS A 354 16.58 -1.39 -0.62
C LYS A 354 15.71 -2.17 0.38
N TYR A 355 16.29 -2.52 1.54
CA TYR A 355 15.63 -3.27 2.61
C TYR A 355 15.08 -2.35 3.72
N TRP A 356 15.52 -1.10 3.80
CA TRP A 356 15.26 -0.24 4.96
C TRP A 356 13.81 0.24 5.08
N SER A 357 13.05 0.19 3.99
CA SER A 357 11.62 0.49 3.98
C SER A 357 10.77 -0.73 4.33
N ASN A 358 11.33 -1.94 4.37
CA ASN A 358 10.59 -3.14 4.74
C ASN A 358 10.78 -3.45 6.24
N PRO A 359 9.73 -3.30 7.08
CA PRO A 359 9.81 -3.58 8.52
C PRO A 359 10.09 -5.06 8.86
N LEU A 360 9.92 -5.98 7.89
CA LEU A 360 10.26 -7.40 8.03
C LEU A 360 11.71 -7.73 7.59
N GLU A 361 12.46 -6.74 7.13
CA GLU A 361 13.85 -6.90 6.66
C GLU A 361 14.81 -5.86 7.27
N THR A 362 14.34 -5.11 8.27
CA THR A 362 15.15 -4.10 8.96
C THR A 362 14.97 -4.16 10.47
N LYS A 363 16.04 -3.82 11.20
CA LYS A 363 16.04 -3.66 12.66
C LYS A 363 15.79 -2.21 13.02
N LEU A 364 14.94 -1.97 14.02
CA LEU A 364 14.84 -0.66 14.68
C LEU A 364 16.21 -0.21 15.22
N PRO A 365 16.46 1.10 15.34
CA PRO A 365 17.72 1.64 15.84
C PRO A 365 17.97 1.25 17.31
N ASP A 366 19.22 1.36 17.73
CA ASP A 366 19.58 1.20 19.14
C ASP A 366 19.24 2.47 19.91
N ALA A 367 18.00 2.56 20.40
CA ALA A 367 17.43 3.74 21.04
C ALA A 367 16.41 3.35 22.13
N PRO A 368 16.83 2.71 23.23
CA PRO A 368 15.91 2.15 24.24
C PRO A 368 14.97 3.19 24.90
N ASP A 369 15.39 4.46 24.98
CA ASP A 369 14.58 5.55 25.56
C ASP A 369 13.60 6.18 24.56
N MET A 370 13.63 5.76 23.29
CA MET A 370 12.67 6.20 22.27
C MET A 370 11.34 5.46 22.46
N GLU A 371 10.25 6.12 22.08
CA GLU A 371 8.90 5.56 22.17
C GLU A 371 8.26 5.52 20.77
N ILE A 372 7.46 4.49 20.48
CA ILE A 372 6.69 4.40 19.23
C ILE A 372 5.22 4.22 19.57
N TYR A 373 4.40 5.18 19.16
CA TYR A 373 2.95 5.20 19.32
C TYR A 373 2.29 4.86 17.99
N TYR A 374 1.22 4.07 18.04
CA TYR A 374 0.45 3.63 16.89
C TYR A 374 -1.00 4.02 17.08
N SER A 375 -1.51 4.82 16.15
CA SER A 375 -2.91 5.19 16.09
C SER A 375 -3.51 4.65 14.79
N TYR A 376 -4.42 3.68 14.90
CA TYR A 376 -5.13 3.12 13.76
C TYR A 376 -6.59 2.80 14.11
N GLY A 377 -7.43 2.78 13.09
CA GLY A 377 -8.85 2.46 13.23
C GLY A 377 -9.13 0.96 13.13
N VAL A 378 -10.21 0.53 13.77
CA VAL A 378 -10.76 -0.84 13.67
C VAL A 378 -12.28 -0.77 13.59
N GLY A 379 -12.89 -1.89 13.22
CA GLY A 379 -14.33 -2.08 13.15
C GLY A 379 -14.97 -1.52 11.87
N ILE A 380 -14.16 -1.13 10.88
CA ILE A 380 -14.63 -0.62 9.58
C ILE A 380 -14.23 -1.61 8.46
N PRO A 381 -15.20 -2.13 7.68
CA PRO A 381 -14.90 -3.04 6.58
C PRO A 381 -13.95 -2.42 5.54
N THR A 382 -12.78 -3.03 5.38
CA THR A 382 -11.62 -2.51 4.64
C THR A 382 -11.18 -3.48 3.54
N GLU A 383 -10.74 -2.97 2.39
CA GLU A 383 -10.35 -3.78 1.22
C GLU A 383 -9.22 -4.78 1.56
N ARG A 384 -9.47 -6.07 1.36
CA ARG A 384 -8.51 -7.17 1.63
C ARG A 384 -7.99 -7.81 0.34
N SER A 385 -8.90 -8.10 -0.58
CA SER A 385 -8.59 -8.68 -1.89
C SER A 385 -9.73 -8.48 -2.87
N TYR A 386 -9.50 -8.90 -4.12
CA TYR A 386 -10.40 -8.62 -5.23
C TYR A 386 -10.64 -9.88 -6.07
N VAL A 387 -11.86 -10.06 -6.56
CA VAL A 387 -12.20 -11.02 -7.60
C VAL A 387 -12.17 -10.28 -8.93
N TYR A 388 -11.49 -10.82 -9.93
CA TYR A 388 -11.29 -10.15 -11.21
C TYR A 388 -11.87 -10.97 -12.34
N LYS A 389 -12.38 -10.29 -13.37
CA LYS A 389 -12.79 -10.88 -14.64
C LYS A 389 -12.12 -10.21 -15.83
N LEU A 390 -12.13 -10.89 -16.97
CA LEU A 390 -11.54 -10.39 -18.21
C LEU A 390 -12.34 -9.16 -18.67
N SER A 391 -11.62 -8.15 -19.15
CA SER A 391 -12.25 -7.01 -19.81
C SER A 391 -12.80 -7.45 -21.19
N PRO A 392 -14.11 -7.25 -21.48
CA PRO A 392 -14.76 -7.78 -22.67
C PRO A 392 -14.56 -6.94 -23.94
N THR A 393 -13.92 -5.76 -23.86
CA THR A 393 -13.93 -4.77 -24.95
C THR A 393 -12.63 -4.66 -25.75
N ASP A 394 -12.76 -4.62 -27.08
CA ASP A 394 -11.68 -4.32 -28.05
C ASP A 394 -11.26 -2.83 -28.03
N ARG A 395 -11.99 -1.97 -27.31
CA ARG A 395 -11.74 -0.53 -27.21
C ARG A 395 -10.69 -0.14 -26.17
N CYS A 396 -10.31 -1.05 -25.27
CA CYS A 396 -9.31 -0.80 -24.23
C CYS A 396 -8.30 -1.95 -24.17
N LYS A 397 -7.35 -1.95 -25.11
CA LYS A 397 -6.31 -3.00 -25.23
C LYS A 397 -5.34 -3.04 -24.02
N SER A 398 -5.34 -2.01 -23.18
CA SER A 398 -4.31 -1.76 -22.16
C SER A 398 -4.68 -2.18 -20.73
N ILE A 399 -5.96 -2.40 -20.39
CA ILE A 399 -6.36 -2.91 -19.05
C ILE A 399 -7.02 -4.29 -19.24
N PRO A 400 -6.29 -5.38 -18.95
CA PRO A 400 -6.76 -6.74 -19.21
C PRO A 400 -7.83 -7.25 -18.23
N PHE A 401 -7.86 -6.72 -17.00
CA PHE A 401 -8.69 -7.21 -15.90
C PHE A 401 -9.50 -6.09 -15.26
N ARG A 402 -10.73 -6.40 -14.83
CA ARG A 402 -11.60 -5.51 -14.06
C ARG A 402 -12.20 -6.26 -12.87
N ILE A 403 -12.52 -5.56 -11.80
CA ILE A 403 -13.13 -6.19 -10.62
C ILE A 403 -14.47 -6.80 -11.02
N ASP A 404 -14.72 -8.04 -10.63
CA ASP A 404 -15.98 -8.71 -10.92
C ASP A 404 -17.07 -8.29 -9.93
N SER A 405 -17.73 -7.18 -10.23
CA SER A 405 -18.80 -6.63 -9.40
C SER A 405 -20.08 -7.48 -9.36
N SER A 406 -20.19 -8.55 -10.15
CA SER A 406 -21.31 -9.50 -10.05
C SER A 406 -21.09 -10.60 -9.02
N VAL A 407 -19.89 -10.70 -8.44
CA VAL A 407 -19.59 -11.72 -7.44
C VAL A 407 -19.86 -11.15 -6.04
N ASP A 408 -20.94 -11.60 -5.43
CA ASP A 408 -21.24 -11.38 -4.02
C ASP A 408 -21.17 -12.72 -3.29
N GLY A 409 -20.70 -12.71 -2.04
CA GLY A 409 -20.85 -13.89 -1.20
C GLY A 409 -22.11 -13.81 -0.33
N ASP A 410 -22.34 -14.87 0.44
CA ASP A 410 -23.53 -15.00 1.29
C ASP A 410 -23.65 -13.86 2.33
N LYS A 411 -24.80 -13.80 3.01
CA LYS A 411 -25.11 -12.75 3.99
C LYS A 411 -24.03 -12.59 5.07
N ASP A 412 -23.42 -13.69 5.49
CA ASP A 412 -22.38 -13.72 6.52
C ASP A 412 -20.96 -13.62 5.95
N SER A 413 -20.82 -13.65 4.63
CA SER A 413 -19.51 -13.51 3.98
C SER A 413 -19.07 -12.06 3.91
N CYS A 414 -17.76 -11.86 3.94
CA CYS A 414 -17.10 -10.57 3.76
C CYS A 414 -16.95 -10.14 2.28
N LEU A 415 -17.46 -10.91 1.33
CA LEU A 415 -17.35 -10.65 -0.11
C LEU A 415 -18.53 -9.81 -0.60
N ARG A 416 -18.24 -8.60 -1.12
CA ARG A 416 -19.24 -7.71 -1.71
C ARG A 416 -18.74 -7.13 -3.03
N GLY A 417 -19.50 -7.32 -4.11
CA GLY A 417 -19.22 -6.75 -5.43
C GLY A 417 -17.80 -7.02 -5.92
N GLY A 418 -17.32 -8.24 -5.75
CA GLY A 418 -15.97 -8.67 -6.13
C GLY A 418 -14.86 -8.16 -5.21
N VAL A 419 -15.18 -7.63 -4.03
CA VAL A 419 -14.22 -7.15 -3.04
C VAL A 419 -14.38 -7.93 -1.74
N TYR A 420 -13.34 -8.64 -1.34
CA TYR A 420 -13.25 -9.21 0.00
C TYR A 420 -12.84 -8.12 0.98
N LEU A 421 -13.55 -8.06 2.10
CA LEU A 421 -13.35 -7.08 3.14
C LEU A 421 -12.81 -7.73 4.41
N THR A 422 -12.09 -6.96 5.21
CA THR A 422 -11.58 -7.36 6.51
C THR A 422 -11.69 -6.20 7.50
N ASP A 423 -11.31 -6.43 8.76
CA ASP A 423 -11.24 -5.38 9.76
C ASP A 423 -10.16 -4.33 9.43
N GLY A 424 -10.47 -3.06 9.66
CA GLY A 424 -9.57 -1.94 9.40
C GLY A 424 -10.23 -0.58 9.62
N ASP A 425 -9.70 0.42 8.92
CA ASP A 425 -10.12 1.82 9.01
C ASP A 425 -10.67 2.39 7.69
N GLU A 426 -11.20 1.53 6.82
CA GLU A 426 -11.60 1.78 5.42
C GLU A 426 -10.42 1.87 4.44
N SER A 427 -9.26 2.36 4.90
CA SER A 427 -8.08 2.59 4.05
C SER A 427 -7.02 1.50 4.20
N VAL A 428 -6.80 1.03 5.42
CA VAL A 428 -5.70 0.14 5.78
C VAL A 428 -6.24 -1.03 6.61
N PRO A 429 -6.01 -2.28 6.19
CA PRO A 429 -6.44 -3.45 6.97
C PRO A 429 -5.61 -3.57 8.25
N VAL A 430 -6.22 -4.07 9.33
CA VAL A 430 -5.58 -4.20 10.65
C VAL A 430 -4.29 -5.00 10.59
N ILE A 431 -4.20 -6.00 9.71
CA ILE A 431 -2.96 -6.75 9.52
C ILE A 431 -1.79 -5.83 9.21
N SER A 432 -1.97 -4.85 8.33
CA SER A 432 -0.91 -3.93 7.93
C SER A 432 -0.65 -2.84 8.97
N ALA A 433 -1.69 -2.34 9.60
CA ALA A 433 -1.58 -1.27 10.59
C ALA A 433 -1.07 -1.75 11.96
N GLY A 434 -1.52 -2.91 12.39
CA GLY A 434 -1.35 -3.39 13.75
C GLY A 434 -0.20 -4.39 13.95
N PHE A 435 0.09 -5.26 12.97
CA PHE A 435 0.95 -6.43 13.19
C PHE A 435 2.34 -6.09 13.74
N MET A 436 3.01 -5.09 13.14
CA MET A 436 4.35 -4.69 13.59
C MET A 436 4.32 -4.16 15.02
N CYS A 437 3.29 -3.42 15.44
CA CYS A 437 3.21 -2.97 16.82
C CYS A 437 2.85 -4.09 17.79
N ALA A 438 1.85 -4.90 17.44
CA ALA A 438 1.25 -5.88 18.33
C ALA A 438 2.17 -7.10 18.55
N LYS A 439 2.99 -7.44 17.55
CA LYS A 439 3.84 -8.62 17.56
C LYS A 439 5.27 -8.35 17.10
N GLY A 440 5.45 -7.66 15.97
CA GLY A 440 6.77 -7.50 15.35
C GLY A 440 7.80 -6.75 16.21
N TRP A 441 7.40 -5.67 16.87
CA TRP A 441 8.23 -4.78 17.68
C TRP A 441 7.79 -4.73 19.15
N ARG A 442 6.85 -5.58 19.57
CA ARG A 442 6.39 -5.61 20.96
C ARG A 442 7.47 -6.19 21.87
N GLY A 443 8.02 -5.34 22.74
CA GLY A 443 9.14 -5.73 23.60
C GLY A 443 10.42 -5.98 22.80
N ARG A 444 11.33 -6.81 23.34
CA ARG A 444 12.59 -7.15 22.67
C ARG A 444 12.37 -8.29 21.68
N THR A 445 12.53 -8.01 20.38
CA THR A 445 12.35 -8.98 19.29
C THR A 445 13.52 -8.92 18.31
N ARG A 446 13.56 -9.82 17.32
CA ARG A 446 14.54 -9.75 16.22
C ARG A 446 14.48 -8.43 15.43
N PHE A 447 13.30 -7.80 15.36
CA PHE A 447 13.08 -6.54 14.65
C PHE A 447 13.22 -5.32 15.58
N ASN A 448 13.07 -5.50 16.89
CA ASN A 448 13.25 -4.48 17.93
C ASN A 448 14.31 -4.94 18.96
N PRO A 449 15.61 -4.96 18.60
CA PRO A 449 16.66 -5.52 19.44
C PRO A 449 16.94 -4.68 20.71
N SER A 450 16.75 -3.37 20.64
CA SER A 450 16.92 -2.44 21.76
C SER A 450 15.74 -2.45 22.74
N GLY A 451 14.60 -3.05 22.36
CA GLY A 451 13.41 -3.11 23.19
C GLY A 451 12.71 -1.76 23.33
N ILE A 452 12.74 -0.94 22.27
CA ILE A 452 11.99 0.32 22.18
C ILE A 452 10.54 0.11 22.61
N SER A 453 10.03 0.98 23.47
CA SER A 453 8.67 0.86 23.98
C SER A 453 7.65 1.16 22.88
N THR A 454 6.67 0.26 22.70
CA THR A 454 5.59 0.43 21.74
C THR A 454 4.23 0.55 22.43
N TYR A 455 3.41 1.48 21.96
CA TYR A 455 2.09 1.79 22.52
C TYR A 455 1.03 1.80 21.43
N ILE A 456 -0.08 1.10 21.67
CA ILE A 456 -1.21 1.00 20.73
C ILE A 456 -2.36 1.86 21.24
N ARG A 457 -2.88 2.71 20.36
CA ARG A 457 -4.15 3.41 20.53
C ARG A 457 -5.08 3.00 19.39
N VAL A 458 -6.06 2.18 19.73
CA VAL A 458 -7.09 1.73 18.77
C VAL A 458 -8.28 2.66 18.85
N SER A 459 -8.73 3.16 17.71
CA SER A 459 -9.98 3.90 17.59
C SER A 459 -11.03 3.01 16.93
N ALA A 460 -12.12 2.71 17.64
CA ALA A 460 -13.28 2.05 17.06
C ALA A 460 -14.37 3.11 16.83
N GLN A 461 -15.11 3.02 15.72
CA GLN A 461 -16.37 3.76 15.63
C GLN A 461 -17.35 3.20 16.67
N THR A 462 -17.54 3.93 17.76
CA THR A 462 -18.67 3.73 18.68
C THR A 462 -19.93 4.22 17.97
N THR A 463 -20.85 3.30 17.69
CA THR A 463 -22.22 3.60 17.29
C THR A 463 -22.87 4.38 18.44
N SER A 464 -23.03 5.70 18.26
CA SER A 464 -23.92 6.53 19.08
C SER A 464 -25.31 6.52 18.51
#